data_AF-A0A8J7T1H0-F1
#
_entry.id   AF-A0A8J7T1H0-F1
#
_cell.length_a   1.000
_cell.length_b   1.000
_cell.length_c   1.000
_cell.angle_alpha   90.00
_cell.angle_beta   90.00
_cell.angle_gamma   90.00
#
_symmetry.space_group_name_H-M   'P 1'
#
loop_
_entity.id
_entity.type
_entity.pdbx_description
1 polymer ?
#
loop_
_entity_poly.entity_id
_entity_poly.type
_entity_poly.pdbx_seq_one_letter_code
_entity_poly.pdbx_strand_id
1 'polypeptide(L)' 'AYPHSSTEKALLELEFIVDQLSDFYGPTEARQWLFSPQKLLRGISPAELIQQGKIDEVRRLVNQLRDSVHI' A
#
# COMPACT_ATOMS: atom_id res chain seq x y z
N ALA A 1 -27.59 -7.94 -4.52
CA ALA A 1 -26.42 -7.38 -5.21
C ALA A 1 -25.66 -6.50 -4.22
N TYR A 2 -24.35 -6.28 -4.44
CA TYR A 2 -23.39 -5.54 -3.60
C TYR A 2 -22.75 -6.38 -2.47
N PRO A 3 -21.41 -6.51 -2.51
CA PRO A 3 -20.50 -5.38 -2.31
C PRO A 3 -19.58 -5.17 -3.52
N HIS A 4 -19.87 -4.17 -4.36
CA HIS A 4 -18.91 -3.72 -5.39
C HIS A 4 -18.10 -2.51 -4.90
N SER A 5 -18.75 -1.53 -4.26
CA SER A 5 -18.13 -0.25 -3.91
C SER A 5 -16.94 -0.35 -2.95
N SER A 6 -16.99 -1.23 -1.93
CA SER A 6 -15.88 -1.39 -0.97
C SER A 6 -14.67 -2.07 -1.61
N THR A 7 -14.91 -3.06 -2.45
CA THR A 7 -13.87 -3.82 -3.15
C THR A 7 -13.23 -2.97 -4.24
N GLU A 8 -14.03 -2.25 -5.03
CA GLU A 8 -13.56 -1.29 -6.04
C GLU A 8 -12.70 -0.19 -5.41
N LYS A 9 -13.13 0.35 -4.26
CA LYS A 9 -12.34 1.33 -3.52
C LYS A 9 -10.98 0.78 -3.10
N ALA A 10 -10.94 -0.42 -2.53
CA ALA A 10 -9.69 -1.07 -2.14
C ALA A 10 -8.76 -1.35 -3.33
N LEU A 11 -9.32 -1.68 -4.50
CA LEU A 11 -8.55 -1.86 -5.75
C LEU A 11 -7.93 -0.55 -6.23
N LEU A 12 -8.71 0.53 -6.32
CA LEU A 12 -8.20 1.86 -6.69
C LEU A 12 -7.11 2.35 -5.73
N GLU A 13 -7.30 2.04 -4.44
CA GLU A 13 -6.33 2.33 -3.40
C GLU A 13 -5.02 1.55 -3.58
N LEU A 14 -5.09 0.26 -3.88
CA LEU A 14 -3.91 -0.55 -4.19
C LEU A 14 -3.19 -0.03 -5.42
N GLU A 15 -3.90 0.26 -6.51
CA GLU A 15 -3.32 0.81 -7.74
C GLU A 15 -2.58 2.13 -7.46
N PHE A 16 -3.19 3.03 -6.68
CA PHE A 16 -2.55 4.28 -6.28
C PHE A 16 -1.27 4.06 -5.46
N ILE A 17 -1.24 3.07 -4.58
CA ILE A 17 -0.02 2.74 -3.82
C ILE A 17 1.04 2.11 -4.73
N VAL A 18 0.66 1.22 -5.64
CA VAL A 18 1.59 0.63 -6.62
C VAL A 18 2.24 1.71 -7.48
N ASP A 19 1.45 2.68 -7.96
CA ASP A 19 1.94 3.81 -8.75
C ASP A 19 3.00 4.61 -7.99
N GLN A 20 2.74 4.96 -6.72
CA GLN A 20 3.74 5.65 -5.89
C GLN A 20 4.99 4.81 -5.59
N LEU A 21 4.83 3.49 -5.46
CA LEU A 21 5.97 2.60 -5.27
C LEU A 21 6.79 2.41 -6.54
N SER A 22 6.21 2.69 -7.72
CA SER A 22 6.90 2.54 -9.00
C SER A 22 8.09 3.48 -9.18
N ASP A 23 8.12 4.59 -8.43
CA ASP A 23 9.26 5.49 -8.31
C ASP A 23 10.51 4.80 -7.73
N PHE A 24 10.35 3.71 -6.97
CA PHE A 24 11.43 3.02 -6.25
C PHE A 24 11.59 1.55 -6.61
N TYR A 25 10.48 0.90 -6.99
CA TYR A 25 10.38 -0.54 -7.15
C TYR A 25 9.79 -0.90 -8.51
N GLY A 26 10.28 -2.00 -9.08
CA GLY A 26 9.61 -2.61 -10.22
C GLY A 26 8.20 -3.09 -9.85
N PRO A 27 7.32 -3.32 -10.84
CA PRO A 27 5.92 -3.72 -10.58
C PRO A 27 5.80 -5.03 -9.79
N THR A 28 6.75 -5.95 -9.94
CA THR A 28 6.79 -7.20 -9.15
C THR A 28 7.21 -6.94 -7.71
N GLU A 29 8.20 -6.07 -7.50
CA GLU A 29 8.71 -5.72 -6.17
C GLU A 29 7.67 -4.89 -5.39
N ALA A 30 6.98 -3.96 -6.04
CA ALA A 30 5.88 -3.19 -5.43
C ALA A 30 4.74 -4.10 -4.94
N ARG A 31 4.36 -5.11 -5.75
CA ARG A 31 3.40 -6.13 -5.32
C ARG A 31 3.93 -6.93 -4.13
N GLN A 32 5.17 -7.41 -4.20
CA GLN A 32 5.78 -8.13 -3.08
C GLN A 32 5.79 -7.29 -1.80
N TRP A 33 6.11 -6.01 -1.89
CA TRP A 33 6.10 -5.08 -0.77
C TRP A 33 4.69 -4.92 -0.16
N LEU A 34 3.66 -4.80 -1.00
CA LEU A 34 2.26 -4.69 -0.54
C LEU A 34 1.77 -5.91 0.23
N PHE A 35 2.21 -7.10 -0.17
CA PHE A 35 1.83 -8.36 0.50
C PHE A 35 2.80 -8.77 1.61
N SER A 36 3.93 -8.08 1.76
CA SER A 36 4.92 -8.39 2.79
C SER A 36 4.60 -7.71 4.12
N PRO A 37 4.80 -8.39 5.26
CA PRO A 37 4.75 -7.80 6.59
C PRO A 37 5.70 -6.60 6.72
N GLN A 38 5.17 -5.44 7.11
CA GLN A 38 5.99 -4.24 7.31
C GLN A 38 6.30 -4.05 8.78
N LYS A 39 7.59 -3.91 9.12
CA LYS A 39 8.03 -3.69 10.51
C LYS A 39 7.39 -2.44 11.12
N LEU A 40 7.27 -1.38 10.32
CA LEU A 40 6.65 -0.11 10.73
C LEU A 40 5.13 -0.21 10.89
N LEU A 41 4.49 -1.25 10.35
CA LEU A 41 3.07 -1.57 10.52
C LEU A 41 2.84 -2.72 11.50
N ARG A 42 3.75 -2.89 12.47
CA ARG A 42 3.67 -3.95 13.50
C ARG A 42 3.62 -5.37 12.91
N GLY A 43 4.22 -5.57 11.74
CA GLY A 43 4.22 -6.86 11.04
C GLY A 43 2.95 -7.13 10.23
N ILE A 44 2.06 -6.15 10.07
CA ILE A 44 0.88 -6.26 9.20
C ILE A 44 1.29 -5.88 7.77
N SER A 45 0.70 -6.54 6.77
CA SER A 45 0.92 -6.20 5.36
C SER A 45 0.08 -4.98 4.94
N PRO A 46 0.59 -4.12 4.05
CA PRO A 46 -0.16 -3.00 3.48
C PRO A 46 -1.48 -3.42 2.85
N ALA A 47 -1.49 -4.53 2.11
CA ALA A 47 -2.69 -5.07 1.47
C ALA A 47 -3.79 -5.40 2.49
N GLU A 48 -3.42 -5.97 3.64
CA GLU A 48 -4.35 -6.28 4.71
C GLU A 48 -4.91 -5.01 5.38
N LEU A 49 -4.09 -3.98 5.59
CA LEU A 49 -4.57 -2.71 6.11
C LEU A 49 -5.54 -2.00 5.16
N ILE A 50 -5.28 -2.05 3.85
CA ILE A 50 -6.17 -1.49 2.83
C ILE A 50 -7.53 -2.22 2.84
N GLN A 51 -7.52 -3.55 2.92
CA GLN A 51 -8.76 -4.33 3.04
C GLN A 51 -9.55 -3.99 4.33
N GLN A 52 -8.86 -3.65 5.42
CA GLN A 52 -9.49 -3.20 6.67
C GLN A 52 -9.94 -1.73 6.63
N GLY A 53 -9.77 -1.02 5.50
CA GLY A 53 -10.08 0.42 5.37
C GLY A 53 -9.12 1.34 6.11
N LYS A 54 -7.94 0.85 6.50
CA LYS A 54 -6.89 1.59 7.24
C LYS A 54 -5.78 2.09 6.30
N ILE A 55 -6.15 2.58 5.13
CA ILE A 55 -5.19 3.04 4.11
C ILE A 55 -4.30 4.19 4.60
N ASP A 56 -4.76 5.02 5.52
CA ASP A 56 -3.99 6.16 6.01
C ASP A 56 -2.66 5.74 6.64
N GLU A 57 -2.62 4.56 7.29
CA GLU A 57 -1.37 3.97 7.80
C GLU A 57 -0.40 3.62 6.68
N VAL A 58 -0.92 3.03 5.59
CA VAL A 58 -0.12 2.67 4.41
C VAL A 58 0.41 3.91 3.71
N ARG A 59 -0.42 4.95 3.54
CA ARG A 59 -0.01 6.23 2.94
C ARG A 59 1.10 6.89 3.75
N ARG A 60 1.01 6.89 5.08
CA ARG A 60 2.08 7.40 5.96
C ARG A 60 3.38 6.66 5.74
N LEU A 61 3.34 5.33 5.66
CA LEU A 61 4.54 4.53 5.42
C LEU A 61 5.16 4.81 4.04
N VAL A 62 4.34 4.90 2.98
CA VAL A 62 4.82 5.22 1.63
C VAL A 62 5.46 6.62 1.60
N ASN A 63 4.84 7.61 2.24
CA ASN A 63 5.43 8.95 2.34
C ASN A 63 6.78 8.92 3.08
N GLN A 64 6.88 8.19 4.20
CA GLN A 64 8.16 8.03 4.91
C GLN A 64 9.24 7.38 4.04
N LEU A 65 8.87 6.38 3.22
CA LEU A 65 9.80 5.76 2.28
C LEU A 65 10.31 6.79 1.26
N ARG A 66 9.41 7.60 0.70
CA ARG A 66 9.75 8.66 -0.26
C ARG A 66 10.68 9.71 0.34
N ASP A 67 10.40 10.13 1.58
CA ASP A 67 11.21 11.09 2.32
C ASP A 67 12.60 10.51 2.64
N SER A 68 12.69 9.21 2.90
CA SER A 68 13.97 8.55 3.22
C SER A 68 14.94 8.44 2.04
N VAL A 69 14.44 8.53 0.79
CA VAL A 69 15.24 8.45 -0.43
C VAL A 69 15.76 9.83 -0.86
N HIS A 70 15.12 10.92 -0.42
CA HIS A 70 15.48 12.30 -0.80
C HIS A 70 16.52 12.95 0.13
N ILE A 71 17.34 12.16 0.84
CA ILE A 71 18.36 12.65 1.78
C ILE A 71 19.75 12.64 1.16
#